data_AF-A0A367M9B6-F1
#
_entry.id   AF-A0A367M9B6-F1
#
_cell.length_a   1.000
_cell.length_b   1.000
_cell.length_c   1.000
_cell.angle_alpha   90.00
_cell.angle_beta   90.00
_cell.angle_gamma   90.00
#
_symmetry.space_group_name_H-M   'P 1'
#
loop_
_entity.id
_entity.type
_entity.pdbx_description
1 polymer ?
#
loop_
_entity_poly.entity_id
_entity_poly.type
_entity_poly.pdbx_seq_one_letter_code
_entity_poly.pdbx_strand_id
1 'polypeptide(L)'
;DLAGAADLAMAFYNPISRARPWQLGRALEIVARHRSPQTLVVLGRDIGRPGERLLRTTLGELRAEQVDMRTLVIIGSSTTRSFPRADGEAWVYTPRWYPSE
;
A
#
# COMPACT_ATOMS: atom_id res chain seq x y z
N ASP A 1 11.49 -7.89 5.38
CA ASP A 1 12.36 -7.07 6.25
C ASP A 1 13.30 -6.22 5.40
N LEU A 2 14.25 -6.82 4.68
CA LEU A 2 15.18 -6.10 3.79
C LEU A 2 14.52 -5.15 2.77
N ALA A 3 13.38 -5.53 2.17
CA ALA A 3 12.63 -4.63 1.28
C ALA A 3 12.13 -3.36 2.00
N GLY A 4 11.75 -3.49 3.27
CA GLY A 4 11.44 -2.36 4.14
C GLY A 4 12.69 -1.53 4.40
N ALA A 5 13.78 -2.14 4.84
CA ALA A 5 15.04 -1.44 5.11
C ALA A 5 15.59 -0.69 3.88
N ALA A 6 15.45 -1.24 2.68
CA ALA A 6 15.92 -0.66 1.42
C ALA A 6 15.01 0.45 0.84
N ASP A 7 14.08 0.96 1.64
CA ASP A 7 13.07 1.95 1.26
C ASP A 7 12.25 1.64 -0.02
N LEU A 8 12.02 0.37 -0.33
CA LEU A 8 11.29 0.01 -1.56
C LEU A 8 9.80 0.36 -1.42
N ALA A 9 9.22 0.87 -2.51
CA ALA A 9 7.79 0.72 -2.75
C ALA A 9 7.49 -0.75 -3.06
N MET A 10 6.39 -1.27 -2.55
CA MET A 10 6.08 -2.70 -2.57
C MET A 10 4.67 -2.95 -3.09
N ALA A 11 4.50 -3.98 -3.90
CA ALA A 11 3.20 -4.45 -4.37
C ALA A 11 2.97 -5.89 -3.91
N PHE A 12 1.91 -6.14 -3.13
CA PHE A 12 1.55 -7.46 -2.63
C PHE A 12 0.40 -8.03 -3.45
N TYR A 13 0.73 -9.09 -4.19
CA TYR A 13 -0.23 -9.92 -4.91
C TYR A 13 -0.71 -11.05 -4.01
N ASN A 14 -1.98 -11.45 -4.18
CA ASN A 14 -2.64 -12.45 -3.36
C ASN A 14 -2.41 -12.22 -1.85
N PRO A 15 -2.66 -10.99 -1.36
CA PRO A 15 -2.22 -10.55 -0.03
C PRO A 15 -2.86 -11.37 1.10
N ILE A 16 -4.08 -11.89 0.88
CA ILE A 16 -4.79 -12.74 1.82
C ILE A 16 -5.24 -14.04 1.16
N SER A 17 -5.24 -15.13 1.91
CA SER A 17 -5.78 -16.42 1.48
C SER A 17 -6.58 -17.07 2.61
N ARG A 18 -7.60 -17.85 2.26
CA ARG A 18 -8.41 -18.59 3.26
C ARG A 18 -7.58 -19.58 4.07
N ALA A 19 -6.60 -20.23 3.44
CA ALA A 19 -5.74 -21.22 4.09
C ALA A 19 -4.75 -20.58 5.08
N ARG A 20 -4.40 -19.29 4.89
CA ARG A 20 -3.40 -18.58 5.69
C ARG A 20 -3.83 -17.13 5.90
N PRO A 21 -4.83 -16.87 6.76
CA PRO A 21 -5.40 -15.54 6.95
C PRO A 21 -4.45 -14.54 7.63
N TRP A 22 -3.36 -15.02 8.24
CA TRP A 22 -2.42 -14.22 9.03
C TRP A 22 -1.29 -13.55 8.22
N GLN A 23 -1.06 -13.96 6.97
CA GLN A 23 0.14 -13.56 6.22
C GLN A 23 0.21 -12.05 5.95
N LEU A 24 -0.93 -11.43 5.61
CA LEU A 24 -0.98 -9.99 5.40
C LEU A 24 -0.61 -9.24 6.67
N GLY A 25 -1.24 -9.56 7.81
CA GLY A 25 -0.95 -8.94 9.09
C GLY A 25 0.53 -9.03 9.44
N ARG A 26 1.12 -10.22 9.28
CA ARG A 26 2.56 -10.41 9.52
C ARG A 26 3.44 -9.61 8.57
N ALA A 27 3.08 -9.50 7.29
CA ALA A 27 3.82 -8.68 6.33
C ALA A 27 3.76 -7.19 6.72
N LEU A 28 2.59 -6.69 7.12
CA LEU A 28 2.41 -5.31 7.56
C LEU A 28 3.21 -5.01 8.84
N GLU A 29 3.21 -5.92 9.82
CA GLU A 29 4.07 -5.80 11.01
C GLU A 29 5.55 -5.67 10.67
N ILE A 30 6.02 -6.43 9.67
CA ILE A 30 7.43 -6.38 9.23
C ILE A 30 7.72 -5.04 8.54
N VAL A 31 6.82 -4.56 7.67
CA VAL A 31 6.97 -3.28 6.98
C VAL A 31 6.93 -2.11 7.97
N ALA A 32 6.05 -2.16 8.97
CA ALA A 32 5.88 -1.13 9.99
C ALA A 32 7.11 -0.90 10.87
N ARG A 33 8.08 -1.85 10.88
CA ARG A 33 9.39 -1.64 11.54
C ARG A 33 10.27 -0.61 10.81
N HIS A 34 10.01 -0.39 9.52
CA HIS A 34 10.86 0.42 8.63
C HIS A 34 10.12 1.63 8.04
N ARG A 35 8.82 1.78 8.32
CA ARG A 35 7.97 2.80 7.71
C ARG A 35 7.15 3.53 8.75
N SER A 36 6.92 4.81 8.48
CA SER A 36 5.99 5.63 9.26
C SER A 36 4.56 5.08 9.11
N PRO A 37 3.72 5.14 10.16
CA PRO A 37 2.30 4.84 10.04
C PRO A 37 1.57 5.69 8.98
N GLN A 38 2.10 6.86 8.64
CA GLN A 38 1.57 7.77 7.61
C GLN A 38 1.99 7.37 6.18
N THR A 39 2.85 6.36 6.00
CA THR A 39 3.24 5.89 4.66
C THR A 39 2.00 5.52 3.85
N LEU A 40 1.88 6.11 2.66
CA LEU A 40 0.71 5.94 1.80
C LEU A 40 0.58 4.49 1.32
N VAL A 41 -0.65 4.00 1.35
CA VAL A 41 -1.05 2.70 0.82
C VAL A 41 -2.19 2.89 -0.18
N VAL A 42 -2.12 2.19 -1.31
CA VAL A 42 -3.20 2.12 -2.30
C VAL A 42 -3.72 0.69 -2.38
N LEU A 43 -5.02 0.54 -2.18
CA LEU A 43 -5.75 -0.71 -2.40
C LEU A 43 -6.50 -0.61 -3.71
N GLY A 44 -6.12 -1.46 -4.66
CA GLY A 44 -6.81 -1.59 -5.94
C GLY A 44 -7.59 -2.89 -5.97
N ARG A 45 -8.90 -2.81 -5.83
CA ARG A 45 -9.80 -3.96 -5.94
C ARG A 45 -10.45 -3.95 -7.32
N ASP A 46 -10.47 -5.10 -7.98
CA ASP A 46 -11.19 -5.26 -9.27
C ASP A 46 -10.76 -4.30 -10.38
N ILE A 47 -9.50 -3.87 -10.35
CA ILE A 47 -8.94 -2.96 -11.35
C ILE A 47 -9.14 -3.53 -12.76
N GLY A 48 -9.70 -2.71 -13.66
CA GLY A 48 -10.04 -3.06 -15.04
C GLY A 48 -11.36 -3.83 -15.19
N ARG A 49 -12.19 -3.93 -14.15
CA ARG A 49 -13.48 -4.65 -14.16
C ARG A 49 -14.62 -3.75 -13.66
N PRO A 50 -15.89 -4.08 -13.93
CA PRO A 50 -17.03 -3.24 -13.51
C PRO A 50 -17.11 -2.94 -11.99
N GLY A 51 -16.52 -3.79 -11.15
CA GLY A 51 -16.47 -3.60 -9.69
C GLY A 51 -15.25 -2.84 -9.18
N GLU A 52 -14.53 -2.15 -10.07
CA GLU A 52 -13.30 -1.42 -9.74
C GLU A 52 -13.51 -0.47 -8.56
N ARG A 53 -12.61 -0.57 -7.58
CA ARG A 53 -12.55 0.36 -6.45
C ARG A 53 -11.10 0.64 -6.08
N LEU A 54 -10.79 1.92 -5.99
CA LEU A 54 -9.53 2.40 -5.44
C LEU A 54 -9.78 2.99 -4.05
N LEU A 55 -8.96 2.58 -3.09
CA LEU A 55 -8.89 3.20 -1.77
C LEU A 55 -7.46 3.65 -1.51
N ARG A 56 -7.28 4.94 -1.24
CA ARG A 56 -6.03 5.49 -0.69
C ARG A 56 -6.16 5.57 0.82
N THR A 57 -5.16 5.06 1.53
CA THR A 57 -5.11 5.07 3.00
C THR A 57 -3.65 5.14 3.44
N THR A 58 -3.37 4.88 4.71
CA THR A 58 -2.02 4.86 5.28
C THR A 58 -1.71 3.50 5.88
N LEU A 59 -0.42 3.22 6.11
CA LEU A 59 0.02 1.97 6.72
C LEU A 59 -0.61 1.73 8.09
N GLY A 60 -0.79 2.78 8.90
CA GLY A 60 -1.40 2.71 10.23
C GLY A 60 -2.91 2.51 10.21
N GLU A 61 -3.58 2.93 9.13
CA GLU A 61 -5.04 2.81 8.97
C GLU A 61 -5.46 1.56 8.19
N LEU A 62 -4.51 0.91 7.49
CA LEU A 62 -4.79 -0.31 6.74
C LEU A 62 -5.27 -1.43 7.67
N ARG A 63 -6.48 -1.91 7.41
CA ARG A 63 -7.12 -3.03 8.11
C ARG A 63 -7.24 -4.23 7.17
N ALA A 64 -7.00 -5.44 7.68
CA ALA A 64 -7.01 -6.66 6.87
C ALA A 64 -8.36 -6.90 6.20
N GLU A 65 -9.45 -6.45 6.82
CA GLU A 65 -10.83 -6.58 6.34
C GLU A 65 -11.10 -5.76 5.07
N GLN A 66 -10.24 -4.79 4.74
CA GLN A 66 -10.32 -4.01 3.50
C GLN A 66 -9.73 -4.76 2.29
N VAL A 67 -9.11 -5.92 2.51
CA VAL A 67 -8.35 -6.66 1.50
C VAL A 67 -8.97 -8.04 1.30
N ASP A 68 -9.30 -8.37 0.05
CA ASP A 68 -9.75 -9.71 -0.36
C ASP A 68 -8.84 -10.27 -1.46
N MET A 69 -9.19 -11.44 -2.02
CA MET A 69 -8.39 -12.10 -3.08
C MET A 69 -8.34 -11.32 -4.41
N ARG A 70 -9.16 -10.28 -4.56
CA ARG A 70 -9.27 -9.43 -5.76
C ARG A 70 -8.64 -8.04 -5.53
N THR A 71 -7.97 -7.86 -4.39
CA THR A 71 -7.28 -6.61 -4.02
C THR A 71 -5.77 -6.74 -4.22
N LEU A 72 -5.18 -5.79 -4.96
CA LEU A 72 -3.75 -5.49 -4.96
C LEU A 72 -3.47 -4.45 -3.86
N VAL A 73 -2.46 -4.70 -3.03
CA VAL A 73 -1.99 -3.76 -2.01
C VAL A 73 -0.67 -3.14 -2.49
N ILE A 74 -0.60 -1.83 -2.64
CA ILE A 74 0.64 -1.10 -2.93
C ILE A 74 1.00 -0.26 -1.71
N ILE A 75 2.18 -0.49 -1.14
CA ILE A 75 2.75 0.31 -0.04
C ILE A 75 3.84 1.21 -0.62
N GLY A 76 3.75 2.50 -0.35
CA GLY A 76 4.75 3.48 -0.77
C GLY A 76 6.11 3.33 -0.07
N SER A 77 7.11 4.01 -0.61
CA SER A 77 8.37 4.31 0.09
C SER A 77 8.18 5.49 1.06
N SER A 78 9.23 5.85 1.79
CA SER A 78 9.24 7.03 2.65
C SER A 78 9.01 8.35 1.88
N THR A 79 9.31 8.36 0.57
CA THR A 79 9.17 9.52 -0.31
C THR A 79 7.86 9.56 -1.09
N THR A 80 7.02 8.52 -0.98
CA THR A 80 5.71 8.49 -1.64
C THR A 80 4.81 9.59 -1.08
N ARG A 81 4.17 10.34 -1.99
CA ARG A 81 3.33 11.49 -1.67
C ARG A 81 2.05 11.52 -2.49
N SER A 82 1.06 12.23 -1.98
CA SER A 82 -0.21 12.46 -2.65
C SER A 82 -0.41 13.93 -3.03
N PHE A 83 -1.17 14.16 -4.08
CA PHE A 83 -1.63 15.51 -4.43
C PHE A 83 -3.06 15.47 -4.98
N PRO A 84 -3.85 16.54 -4.80
CA PRO A 84 -5.25 16.57 -5.23
C PRO A 84 -5.40 16.42 -6.75
N ARG A 85 -6.49 15.75 -7.14
CA ARG A 85 -7.00 15.69 -8.51
C ARG A 85 -8.15 16.66 -8.69
N ALA A 86 -8.41 17.05 -9.93
CA ALA A 86 -9.52 17.94 -10.28
C ALA A 86 -10.91 17.33 -9.97
N ASP A 87 -11.00 16.01 -9.92
CA ASP A 87 -12.24 15.26 -9.61
C ASP A 87 -12.46 15.05 -8.10
N GLY A 88 -11.66 15.68 -7.23
CA GLY A 88 -11.75 15.57 -5.77
C GLY A 88 -11.02 14.35 -5.18
N GLU A 89 -10.45 13.48 -6.01
CA GLU A 89 -9.60 12.37 -5.58
C GLU A 89 -8.14 12.83 -5.35
N ALA A 90 -7.26 11.89 -5.02
CA ALA A 90 -5.83 12.15 -4.92
C ALA A 90 -5.01 11.23 -5.85
N TRP A 91 -4.03 11.82 -6.52
CA TRP A 91 -2.93 11.09 -7.13
C TRP A 91 -1.94 10.67 -6.05
N VAL A 92 -1.33 9.50 -6.22
CA VAL A 92 -0.24 9.00 -5.36
C VAL A 92 0.94 8.71 -6.27
N TYR A 93 2.13 9.19 -5.90
CA TYR A 93 3.36 8.92 -6.66
C TYR A 93 4.58 8.89 -5.76
N THR A 94 5.60 8.17 -6.21
CA THR A 94 6.96 8.23 -5.65
C THR A 94 7.84 9.03 -6.61
N PRO A 95 8.51 10.12 -6.17
CA PRO A 95 9.48 10.81 -7.00
C PRO A 95 10.62 9.89 -7.44
N ARG A 96 11.23 10.19 -8.59
CA ARG A 96 12.37 9.44 -9.15
C ARG A 96 13.72 9.85 -8.53
N TRP A 97 13.68 10.45 -7.35
CA TRP A 97 14.83 10.95 -6.61
C TRP A 97 14.60 10.72 -5.13
N TYR A 98 15.69 10.52 -4.40
CA TYR A 98 15.71 10.52 -2.94
C TYR A 98 16.32 11.83 -2.46
N PRO A 99 15.83 12.42 -1.34
CA PRO A 99 16.51 13.55 -0.72
C PRO A 99 17.98 13.20 -0.53
N SER A 100 18.88 14.07 -0.96
CA SER A 100 20.27 14.01 -0.51
C SER A 100 20.29 14.28 0.99
N GLU A 101 21.09 13.54 1.74
CA GLU A 101 21.36 13.83 3.16
C GLU A 101 21.80 15.28 3.38
#